data_AF-A0A182NDR7-F1
#
_entry.id   AF-A0A182NDR7-F1
#
_cell.length_a   1.000
_cell.length_b   1.000
_cell.length_c   1.000
_cell.angle_alpha   90.00
_cell.angle_beta   90.00
_cell.angle_gamma   90.00
#
_symmetry.space_group_name_H-M   'P 1'
#
loop_
_entity.id
_entity.type
_entity.pdbx_description
1 polymer ?
#
loop_
_entity_poly.entity_id
_entity_poly.type
_entity_poly.pdbx_seq_one_letter_code
_entity_poly.pdbx_strand_id
1 'polypeptide(L)'
;MLKGEDATPRPPAIVSYAFEKELINRQNHFIRLYDSFLPNLKRVPIAIKFWSKYDSTAAGRSGLPNFDRYCALVEKTIAEGPRDRYPEPVTESQCYGWHFEPFYRYEGRDFHLLYHPKKRSPITLVGEKINADRITQRPRFAGVPFKLTS
;
A
#
# COMPACT_ATOMS: atom_id res chain seq x y z
N MET A 1 30.71 -29.93 -20.91
CA MET A 1 30.62 -30.80 -19.73
C MET A 1 29.39 -30.40 -18.95
N LEU A 2 28.27 -31.11 -19.14
CA LEU A 2 27.03 -30.93 -18.39
C LEU A 2 27.04 -31.95 -17.24
N LYS A 3 27.21 -31.50 -16.00
CA LYS A 3 26.91 -32.28 -14.79
C LYS A 3 25.98 -31.43 -13.95
N GLY A 4 24.69 -31.69 -14.00
CA GLY A 4 23.71 -30.82 -13.34
C GLY A 4 22.37 -31.41 -12.94
N GLU A 5 22.07 -32.70 -13.16
CA GLU A 5 20.67 -33.17 -12.94
C GLU A 5 20.50 -34.43 -12.07
N ASP A 6 21.56 -35.10 -11.60
CA ASP A 6 21.44 -36.33 -10.79
C ASP A 6 21.93 -36.18 -9.33
N ALA A 7 21.74 -35.01 -8.72
CA ALA A 7 22.01 -34.87 -7.29
C ALA A 7 20.81 -35.40 -6.50
N THR A 8 21.02 -36.46 -5.69
CA THR A 8 20.02 -36.90 -4.72
C THR A 8 19.60 -35.73 -3.84
N PRO A 9 18.29 -35.55 -3.56
CA PRO A 9 17.84 -34.45 -2.72
C PRO A 9 18.56 -34.55 -1.38
N ARG A 10 19.30 -33.50 -0.99
CA ARG A 10 19.96 -33.47 0.32
C ARG A 10 18.87 -33.69 1.38
N PRO A 11 19.12 -34.54 2.38
CA PRO A 11 18.21 -34.64 3.51
C PRO A 11 18.05 -33.24 4.11
N PRO A 12 16.82 -32.85 4.50
CA PRO A 12 16.60 -31.55 5.10
C PRO A 12 17.54 -31.39 6.29
N ALA A 13 18.20 -30.24 6.38
CA ALA A 13 19.08 -29.95 7.50
C ALA A 13 18.28 -30.10 8.80
N ILE A 14 18.79 -30.89 9.75
CA ILE A 14 18.16 -31.06 11.06
C ILE A 14 18.30 -29.71 11.78
N VAL A 15 17.25 -28.90 11.67
CA VAL A 15 17.15 -27.62 12.36
C VAL A 15 16.48 -27.82 13.71
N SER A 16 16.75 -26.92 14.66
CA SER A 16 16.10 -27.01 15.98
C SER A 16 14.59 -26.80 15.84
N TYR A 17 13.82 -27.48 16.69
CA TYR A 17 12.37 -27.28 16.76
C TYR A 17 11.98 -25.81 16.96
N ALA A 18 12.76 -25.06 17.74
CA ALA A 18 12.52 -23.63 17.97
C ALA A 18 12.58 -22.83 16.67
N PHE A 19 13.53 -23.16 15.79
CA PHE A 19 13.69 -22.52 14.48
C PHE A 19 12.53 -22.88 13.53
N GLU A 20 12.13 -24.15 13.47
CA GLU A 20 10.98 -24.57 12.65
C GLU A 20 9.68 -23.88 13.11
N LYS A 21 9.47 -23.81 14.43
CA LYS A 21 8.32 -23.12 15.02
C LYS A 21 8.31 -21.62 14.67
N GLU A 22 9.46 -20.96 14.71
CA GLU A 22 9.58 -19.55 14.31
C GLU A 22 9.24 -19.36 12.82
N LEU A 23 9.73 -20.24 11.95
CA LEU A 23 9.49 -20.19 10.52
C LEU A 23 8.00 -20.41 10.19
N ILE A 24 7.38 -21.40 10.81
CA ILE A 24 5.93 -21.66 10.70
C ILE A 24 5.12 -20.46 11.21
N ASN A 25 5.50 -19.88 12.36
CA ASN A 25 4.82 -18.72 12.92
C ASN A 25 4.93 -17.49 12.01
N ARG A 26 6.10 -17.24 11.42
CA ARG A 26 6.28 -16.16 10.44
C ARG A 26 5.44 -16.39 9.19
N GLN A 27 5.40 -17.63 8.69
CA GLN A 27 4.59 -17.98 7.52
C GLN A 27 3.08 -17.83 7.81
N ASN A 28 2.64 -18.23 9.00
CA ASN A 28 1.24 -18.16 9.41
C ASN A 28 0.81 -16.77 9.89
N HIS A 29 1.73 -15.84 10.15
CA HIS A 29 1.44 -14.52 10.72
C HIS A 29 0.38 -13.73 9.94
N PHE A 30 0.39 -13.85 8.61
CA PHE A 30 -0.56 -13.16 7.72
C PHE A 30 -1.78 -14.01 7.34
N ILE A 31 -1.82 -15.28 7.72
CA ILE A 31 -2.93 -16.17 7.44
C ILE A 31 -3.99 -15.94 8.51
N ARG A 32 -5.14 -15.38 8.10
CA ARG A 32 -6.30 -15.21 8.98
C ARG A 32 -7.45 -16.06 8.46
N LEU A 33 -7.86 -17.03 9.27
CA LEU A 33 -9.06 -17.83 9.02
C LEU A 33 -10.26 -17.13 9.65
N TYR A 34 -11.34 -17.01 8.89
CA TYR A 34 -12.58 -16.42 9.34
C TYR A 34 -13.71 -17.43 9.17
N ASP A 35 -14.39 -17.78 10.26
CA ASP A 35 -15.53 -18.71 10.23
C ASP A 35 -16.82 -18.04 9.72
N SER A 36 -16.87 -16.71 9.75
CA SER A 36 -18.02 -15.91 9.34
C SER A 36 -17.62 -14.85 8.31
N PHE A 37 -18.53 -14.54 7.39
CA PHE A 37 -18.31 -13.50 6.38
C PHE A 37 -18.18 -12.12 7.05
N LEU A 38 -17.06 -11.46 6.79
CA LEU A 38 -16.78 -10.10 7.28
C LEU A 38 -17.05 -9.06 6.18
N PRO A 39 -17.53 -7.87 6.55
CA PRO A 39 -17.77 -6.79 5.59
C PRO A 39 -16.45 -6.27 5.00
N ASN A 40 -16.47 -5.87 3.72
CA ASN A 40 -15.27 -5.38 3.06
C ASN A 40 -15.03 -3.88 3.30
N LEU A 41 -14.28 -3.56 4.36
CA LEU A 41 -14.00 -2.17 4.76
C LEU A 41 -13.07 -1.39 3.82
N LYS A 42 -12.43 -2.07 2.85
CA LYS A 42 -11.53 -1.42 1.89
C LYS A 42 -12.27 -0.74 0.74
N ARG A 43 -13.58 -0.94 0.61
CA ARG A 43 -14.38 -0.44 -0.50
C ARG A 43 -15.48 0.48 -0.01
N VAL A 44 -15.50 1.70 -0.55
CA VAL A 44 -16.61 2.64 -0.34
C VAL A 44 -17.84 2.15 -1.11
N PRO A 45 -19.00 1.98 -0.45
CA PRO A 45 -20.24 1.61 -1.13
C PRO A 45 -20.75 2.79 -1.99
N ILE A 46 -21.12 2.50 -3.24
CA ILE A 46 -21.58 3.54 -4.19
C ILE A 46 -23.07 3.88 -3.98
N ALA A 47 -23.88 2.90 -3.56
CA ALA A 47 -25.30 3.12 -3.25
C ALA A 47 -25.86 2.07 -2.29
N ILE A 48 -27.00 2.37 -1.68
CA ILE A 48 -27.74 1.55 -0.71
C ILE A 48 -28.28 0.23 -1.33
N LYS A 49 -28.13 -0.01 -2.64
CA LYS A 49 -28.66 -1.21 -3.32
C LYS A 49 -27.59 -2.17 -3.86
N PHE A 50 -26.32 -1.74 -3.95
CA PHE A 50 -25.24 -2.50 -4.57
C PHE A 50 -24.25 -3.07 -3.53
N TRP A 51 -24.76 -3.62 -2.43
CA TRP A 51 -23.96 -4.28 -1.40
C TRP A 51 -24.49 -5.69 -1.12
N SER A 52 -23.60 -6.59 -0.70
CA SER A 52 -23.99 -7.99 -0.46
C SER A 52 -24.75 -8.12 0.86
N LYS A 53 -25.67 -9.09 0.99
CA LYS A 53 -26.35 -9.37 2.27
C LYS A 53 -25.37 -9.48 3.45
N TYR A 54 -24.17 -9.98 3.17
CA TYR A 54 -23.11 -10.21 4.14
C TYR A 54 -22.28 -8.96 4.51
N ASP A 55 -22.41 -7.85 3.78
CA ASP A 55 -21.82 -6.58 4.22
C ASP A 55 -22.61 -5.98 5.41
N SER A 56 -23.89 -6.36 5.60
CA SER A 56 -24.70 -5.93 6.76
C SER A 56 -24.64 -6.84 7.99
N THR A 57 -24.03 -8.03 7.89
CA THR A 57 -24.14 -9.05 8.94
C THR A 57 -23.36 -8.72 10.20
N ALA A 58 -22.41 -7.79 10.17
CA ALA A 58 -21.72 -7.32 11.37
C ALA A 58 -22.64 -6.62 12.40
N ALA A 59 -23.88 -6.27 12.04
CA ALA A 59 -24.77 -5.50 12.90
C ALA A 59 -26.10 -6.19 13.29
N GLY A 60 -26.42 -7.37 12.75
CA GLY A 60 -27.67 -8.07 13.06
C GLY A 60 -28.92 -7.37 12.49
N ARG A 61 -29.74 -8.13 11.75
CA ARG A 61 -31.01 -7.71 11.11
C ARG A 61 -30.88 -6.65 10.00
N SER A 62 -31.17 -7.03 8.76
CA SER A 62 -31.14 -6.16 7.58
C SER A 62 -31.99 -4.88 7.72
N GLY A 63 -31.38 -3.70 7.52
CA GLY A 63 -32.07 -2.40 7.49
C GLY A 63 -31.12 -1.22 7.24
N LEU A 64 -31.69 -0.02 6.97
CA LEU A 64 -30.98 1.26 6.83
C LEU A 64 -29.98 1.57 7.98
N PRO A 65 -30.29 1.30 9.27
CA PRO A 65 -29.36 1.58 10.38
C PRO A 65 -28.04 0.81 10.30
N ASN A 66 -28.04 -0.37 9.67
CA ASN A 66 -26.82 -1.16 9.50
C ASN A 66 -25.96 -0.64 8.34
N PHE A 67 -26.57 0.01 7.35
CA PHE A 67 -25.85 0.66 6.27
C PHE A 67 -25.08 1.86 6.78
N ASP A 68 -25.71 2.72 7.58
CA ASP A 68 -25.05 3.89 8.17
C ASP A 68 -23.88 3.48 9.07
N ARG A 69 -24.07 2.42 9.87
CA ARG A 69 -23.00 1.84 10.69
C ARG A 69 -21.85 1.28 9.85
N TYR A 70 -22.14 0.63 8.73
CA TYR A 70 -21.13 0.14 7.80
C TYR A 70 -20.36 1.30 7.17
N CYS A 71 -21.04 2.33 6.68
CA CYS A 71 -20.42 3.54 6.13
C CYS A 71 -19.50 4.21 7.15
N ALA A 72 -19.96 4.40 8.40
CA ALA A 72 -19.15 4.95 9.46
C ALA A 72 -17.89 4.10 9.76
N LEU A 73 -18.01 2.77 9.68
CA LEU A 73 -16.86 1.87 9.85
C LEU A 73 -15.87 1.98 8.69
N VAL A 74 -16.36 2.09 7.45
CA VAL A 74 -15.53 2.31 6.25
C VAL A 74 -14.81 3.66 6.37
N GLU A 75 -15.52 4.74 6.67
CA GLU A 75 -14.96 6.08 6.87
C GLU A 75 -13.89 6.09 7.94
N LYS A 76 -14.16 5.47 9.09
CA LYS A 76 -13.19 5.30 10.17
C LYS A 76 -11.95 4.56 9.67
N THR A 77 -12.10 3.44 8.98
CA THR A 77 -10.94 2.71 8.45
C THR A 77 -10.17 3.48 7.37
N ILE A 78 -10.82 4.31 6.57
CA ILE A 78 -10.13 5.16 5.59
C ILE A 78 -9.36 6.27 6.28
N ALA A 79 -9.92 6.85 7.35
CA ALA A 79 -9.28 7.89 8.13
C ALA A 79 -8.09 7.36 8.96
N GLU A 80 -8.20 6.15 9.48
CA GLU A 80 -7.15 5.50 10.28
C GLU A 80 -5.94 5.10 9.44
N GLY A 81 -4.80 5.72 9.75
CA GLY A 81 -3.52 5.37 9.16
C GLY A 81 -2.89 4.14 9.82
N PRO A 82 -1.76 3.64 9.28
CA PRO A 82 -1.01 2.54 9.88
C PRO A 82 -0.64 2.78 11.36
N ARG A 83 -0.33 4.03 11.72
CA ARG A 83 0.09 4.44 13.07
C ARG A 83 -1.03 4.36 14.12
N ASP A 84 -2.28 4.50 13.70
CA ASP A 84 -3.43 4.35 14.60
C ASP A 84 -3.76 2.86 14.83
N ARG A 85 -3.40 2.00 13.87
CA ARG A 85 -3.73 0.57 13.88
C ARG A 85 -2.70 -0.29 14.59
N TYR A 86 -1.43 0.12 14.55
CA TYR A 86 -0.33 -0.66 15.08
C TYR A 86 0.55 0.21 15.99
N PRO A 87 1.03 -0.33 17.13
CA PRO A 87 1.97 0.39 17.98
C PRO A 87 3.34 0.59 17.31
N GLU A 88 3.70 -0.28 16.37
CA GLU A 88 5.00 -0.32 15.70
C GLU A 88 4.83 -0.62 14.19
N PRO A 89 5.80 -0.23 13.33
CA PRO A 89 5.68 -0.46 11.90
C PRO A 89 5.81 -1.97 11.60
N VAL A 90 4.79 -2.53 10.95
CA VAL A 90 4.72 -3.97 10.66
C VAL A 90 5.50 -4.35 9.40
N THR A 91 5.63 -3.41 8.45
CA THR A 91 6.35 -3.61 7.20
C THR A 91 7.50 -2.62 7.05
N GLU A 92 8.56 -2.99 6.35
CA GLU A 92 9.70 -2.09 6.10
C GLU A 92 9.28 -0.78 5.43
N SER A 93 8.27 -0.83 4.57
CA SER A 93 7.69 0.37 3.95
C SER A 93 7.03 1.31 4.95
N GLN A 94 6.49 0.81 6.06
CA GLN A 94 5.91 1.63 7.13
C GLN A 94 6.97 2.28 7.99
N CYS A 95 8.18 1.70 8.10
CA CYS A 95 9.28 2.31 8.85
C CYS A 95 9.59 3.72 8.33
N TYR A 96 9.48 3.93 7.01
CA TYR A 96 9.60 5.24 6.41
C TYR A 96 8.41 6.13 6.80
N GLY A 97 8.68 7.23 7.50
CA GLY A 97 7.65 8.15 7.97
C GLY A 97 6.90 7.70 9.23
N TRP A 98 7.27 6.56 9.84
CA TRP A 98 6.69 6.15 11.13
C TRP A 98 7.03 7.16 12.24
N HIS A 99 8.27 7.62 12.25
CA HIS A 99 8.76 8.66 13.15
C HIS A 99 8.68 10.01 12.45
N PHE A 100 7.72 10.85 12.87
CA PHE A 100 7.56 12.21 12.36
C PHE A 100 8.53 13.18 13.04
N GLU A 101 8.86 12.92 14.30
CA GLU A 101 9.88 13.67 15.01
C GLU A 101 11.24 13.14 14.60
N PRO A 102 12.15 14.02 14.17
CA PRO A 102 13.50 13.59 13.88
C PRO A 102 14.16 13.14 15.19
N PHE A 103 14.82 11.98 15.14
CA PHE A 103 15.58 11.46 16.29
C PHE A 103 16.68 12.43 16.75
N TYR A 104 17.14 13.28 15.83
CA TYR A 104 18.05 14.38 16.10
C TYR A 104 17.30 15.70 15.94
N ARG A 105 17.28 16.54 16.98
CA ARG A 105 16.67 17.87 16.89
C ARG A 105 17.48 18.74 15.93
N TYR A 106 16.83 19.35 14.95
CA TYR A 106 17.46 20.29 14.04
C TYR A 106 17.88 21.55 14.78
N GLU A 107 19.12 21.60 15.23
CA GLU A 107 19.77 22.84 15.63
C GLU A 107 20.30 23.44 14.34
N GLY A 108 19.75 24.56 13.84
CA GLY A 108 20.09 25.13 12.52
C GLY A 108 21.55 25.50 12.24
N ARG A 109 22.48 25.07 13.10
CA ARG A 109 23.94 25.07 12.94
C ARG A 109 24.51 23.69 12.62
N ASP A 110 23.67 22.68 12.40
CA ASP A 110 24.10 21.32 12.16
C ASP A 110 24.81 21.22 10.79
N PHE A 111 26.14 21.19 10.85
CA PHE A 111 27.04 21.08 9.69
C PHE A 111 26.85 19.76 8.91
N HIS A 112 26.26 18.73 9.53
CA HIS A 112 26.05 17.43 8.91
C HIS A 112 24.75 17.35 8.11
N LEU A 113 23.77 18.21 8.40
CA LEU A 113 22.57 18.39 7.58
C LEU A 113 22.89 19.36 6.43
N LEU A 114 23.54 18.81 5.40
CA LEU A 114 23.78 19.46 4.10
C LEU A 114 22.47 19.64 3.31
N TYR A 115 21.47 20.27 3.93
CA TYR A 115 20.24 20.65 3.27
C TYR A 115 20.51 21.90 2.42
N HIS A 116 20.80 21.66 1.14
CA HIS A 116 21.02 22.70 0.14
C HIS A 116 19.84 22.73 -0.83
N PRO A 117 18.70 23.34 -0.46
CA PRO A 117 17.58 23.47 -1.37
C PRO A 117 18.03 24.27 -2.59
N LYS A 118 17.76 23.74 -3.78
CA LYS A 118 18.10 24.45 -5.03
C LYS A 118 17.30 25.75 -5.08
N LYS A 119 18.01 26.88 -5.15
CA LYS A 119 17.37 28.19 -5.36
C LYS A 119 16.73 28.19 -6.75
N ARG A 120 15.41 28.38 -6.80
CA ARG A 120 14.67 28.52 -8.05
C ARG A 120 14.62 29.97 -8.46
N SER A 121 15.05 30.25 -9.69
CA SER A 121 14.87 31.55 -10.33
C SER A 121 13.72 31.49 -11.34
N PRO A 122 13.15 32.63 -11.76
CA PRO A 122 12.09 32.65 -12.78
C PRO A 122 12.50 31.93 -14.07
N ILE A 123 13.76 32.04 -14.50
CA ILE A 123 14.27 31.35 -15.69
C ILE A 123 14.35 29.84 -15.49
N THR A 124 14.70 29.38 -14.29
CA THR A 124 14.73 27.94 -13.96
C THR A 124 13.32 27.34 -13.99
N LEU A 125 12.32 28.06 -13.46
CA LEU A 125 10.91 27.63 -13.49
C LEU A 125 10.38 27.49 -14.92
N VAL A 126 10.67 28.47 -15.79
CA VAL A 126 10.28 28.42 -17.20
C VAL A 126 10.95 27.26 -17.93
N GLY A 127 12.26 27.04 -17.71
CA GLY A 127 13.00 25.93 -18.30
C GLY A 127 12.48 24.55 -17.86
N GLU A 128 12.15 24.39 -16.58
CA GLU A 128 11.53 23.17 -16.05
C GLU A 128 10.17 22.91 -16.72
N LYS A 129 9.35 23.95 -16.91
CA LYS A 129 8.05 23.85 -17.58
C LYS A 129 8.19 23.42 -19.05
N ILE A 130 9.10 24.04 -19.79
CA ILE A 130 9.38 23.68 -21.20
C ILE A 130 9.83 22.22 -21.31
N ASN A 131 10.69 21.75 -20.39
CA ASN A 131 11.13 20.36 -20.37
C ASN A 131 10.00 19.38 -20.05
N ALA A 132 9.13 19.71 -19.09
CA ALA A 132 7.96 18.90 -18.78
C ALA A 132 6.97 18.83 -19.95
N ASP A 133 6.74 19.95 -20.64
CA ASP A 133 5.89 20.01 -21.83
C ASP A 133 6.50 19.16 -22.96
N ARG A 134 7.82 19.18 -23.14
CA ARG A 134 8.51 18.32 -24.13
C ARG A 134 8.37 16.83 -23.82
N ILE A 135 8.46 16.43 -22.56
CA ILE A 135 8.34 15.02 -22.15
C ILE A 135 6.89 14.52 -22.31
N THR A 136 5.91 15.39 -22.09
CA THR A 136 4.49 15.06 -22.18
C THR A 136 3.93 15.16 -23.60
N GLN A 137 4.69 15.72 -24.56
CA GLN A 137 4.34 15.68 -25.97
C GLN A 137 4.30 14.24 -26.46
N ARG A 138 3.07 13.73 -26.64
CA ARG A 138 2.86 12.47 -27.33
C ARG A 138 3.22 12.66 -28.81
N PRO A 139 3.92 11.70 -29.44
CA PRO A 139 4.13 11.76 -30.88
C PRO A 139 2.77 11.86 -31.57
N ARG A 140 2.69 12.70 -32.62
CA ARG A 140 1.48 12.77 -33.44
C ARG A 140 1.16 11.37 -33.95
N PHE A 141 -0.11 10.99 -33.89
CA PHE A 141 -0.57 9.69 -34.37
C PHE A 141 -0.19 9.54 -35.85
N ALA A 142 0.74 8.61 -36.13
CA ALA A 142 1.26 8.35 -37.47
C ALA A 142 0.52 7.20 -38.19
N GLY A 143 -0.57 6.70 -37.60
CA GLY A 143 -1.38 5.62 -38.17
C GLY A 143 -2.46 6.12 -39.13
N VAL A 144 -3.08 5.19 -39.85
CA VAL A 144 -4.26 5.48 -40.68
C VAL A 144 -5.43 5.81 -39.74
N PRO A 145 -6.04 7.01 -39.83
CA PRO A 145 -7.18 7.36 -39.01
C PRO A 145 -8.37 6.46 -39.36
N PHE A 146 -8.97 5.81 -38.36
CA PHE A 146 -10.20 5.07 -38.55
C PHE A 146 -11.34 6.06 -38.81
N LYS A 147 -11.88 6.04 -40.03
CA LYS A 147 -13.11 6.77 -40.35
C LYS A 147 -14.27 6.00 -39.72
N LEU A 148 -14.96 6.62 -38.77
CA LEU A 148 -16.28 6.14 -38.35
C LEU A 148 -17.24 6.45 -39.50
N THR A 149 -17.74 5.41 -40.15
CA THR A 149 -18.84 5.54 -41.11
C THR A 149 -20.08 5.94 -40.33
N SER A 150 -20.60 7.13 -40.63
CA SER A 150 -21.88 7.65 -40.13
C SER A 150 -23.06 6.80 -40.58
#